data_AF-A0A662LWN1-F1
#
_entry.id   AF-A0A662LWN1-F1
#
_cell.length_a   1.000
_cell.length_b   1.000
_cell.length_c   1.000
_cell.angle_alpha   90.00
_cell.angle_beta   90.00
_cell.angle_gamma   90.00
#
_symmetry.space_group_name_H-M   'P 1'
#
loop_
_entity.id
_entity.type
_entity.pdbx_description
1 polymer ?
#
loop_
_entity_poly.entity_id
_entity_poly.type
_entity_poly.pdbx_seq_one_letter_code
_entity_poly.pdbx_strand_id
1 'polypeptide(L)'
;DRFAKRFLVDLFLFPFRYIKALGGYEFGDIEIFWRQHNLNVKRFYHLYSKREFIKDVKKAGLKIIEVKDIRLKSKKRPDNFFVVVRK
;
A
#
# COMPACT_ATOMS: atom_id res chain seq x y z
N ASP A 1 -10.12 -5.05 7.84
CA ASP A 1 -8.86 -4.96 7.06
C ASP A 1 -7.84 -4.17 7.87
N ARG A 2 -6.55 -4.55 7.83
CA ARG A 2 -5.48 -4.07 8.73
C ARG A 2 -5.37 -2.54 8.82
N PHE A 3 -5.47 -1.86 7.69
CA PHE A 3 -5.29 -0.39 7.60
C PHE A 3 -6.59 0.38 7.34
N ALA A 4 -7.73 -0.30 7.19
CA ALA A 4 -8.98 0.37 6.79
C ALA A 4 -9.43 1.46 7.77
N LYS A 5 -9.34 1.22 9.09
CA LYS A 5 -9.68 2.23 10.09
C LYS A 5 -8.81 3.47 9.96
N ARG A 6 -7.51 3.29 9.67
CA ARG A 6 -6.57 4.41 9.53
C ARG A 6 -6.89 5.25 8.29
N PHE A 7 -7.15 4.61 7.15
CA PHE A 7 -7.57 5.31 5.94
C PHE A 7 -8.90 6.04 6.10
N LEU A 8 -9.89 5.45 6.81
CA LEU A 8 -11.16 6.14 7.09
C LEU A 8 -10.95 7.38 7.96
N VAL A 9 -10.14 7.26 9.02
CA VAL A 9 -9.81 8.40 9.90
C VAL A 9 -9.05 9.48 9.13
N ASP A 10 -8.06 9.09 8.32
CA ASP A 10 -7.25 10.02 7.55
C ASP A 10 -8.07 10.73 6.46
N LEU A 11 -8.97 10.02 5.77
CA LEU A 11 -9.91 10.61 4.81
C LEU A 11 -10.87 11.61 5.48
N PHE A 12 -11.34 11.30 6.70
CA PHE A 12 -12.22 12.20 7.44
C PHE A 12 -11.49 13.45 7.94
N LEU A 13 -10.29 13.30 8.50
CA LEU A 13 -9.51 14.42 9.04
C LEU A 13 -8.86 15.27 7.95
N PHE A 14 -8.49 14.64 6.84
CA PHE A 14 -7.74 15.28 5.75
C PHE A 14 -8.34 14.91 4.38
N PRO A 15 -9.59 15.32 4.10
CA PRO A 15 -10.27 14.94 2.85
C PRO A 15 -9.55 15.46 1.60
N PHE A 16 -8.84 16.59 1.72
CA PHE A 16 -8.11 17.21 0.62
C PHE A 16 -6.70 16.62 0.40
N ARG A 17 -6.21 15.77 1.31
CA ARG A 17 -4.85 15.20 1.28
C ARG A 17 -4.61 14.29 0.07
N TYR A 18 -5.68 13.69 -0.44
CA TYR A 18 -5.65 12.81 -1.61
C TYR A 18 -5.98 13.55 -2.92
N ILE A 19 -6.17 14.86 -2.87
CA ILE A 19 -6.35 15.68 -4.08
C ILE A 19 -4.98 15.90 -4.70
N LYS A 20 -4.76 15.22 -5.83
CA LYS A 20 -3.50 15.22 -6.58
C LYS A 20 -2.97 16.62 -6.93
N ALA A 21 -3.86 17.62 -7.02
CA ALA A 21 -3.53 19.01 -7.33
C ALA A 21 -2.98 19.83 -6.14
N LEU A 22 -3.10 19.34 -4.90
CA LEU A 22 -2.69 20.06 -3.67
C LEU A 22 -1.40 19.52 -3.02
N GLY A 23 -0.81 18.46 -3.60
CA GLY A 23 0.59 18.09 -3.38
C GLY A 23 0.88 16.91 -2.44
N GLY A 24 1.94 16.18 -2.79
CA GLY A 24 2.80 15.34 -1.94
C GLY A 24 2.32 13.93 -1.60
N TYR A 25 1.03 13.74 -1.32
CA TYR A 25 0.53 12.51 -0.71
C TYR A 25 -0.23 11.65 -1.73
N GLU A 26 0.26 10.44 -2.00
CA GLU A 26 -0.35 9.50 -2.92
C GLU A 26 -1.30 8.52 -2.21
N PHE A 27 -2.23 7.94 -2.98
CA PHE A 27 -3.08 6.89 -2.43
C PHE A 27 -2.20 5.70 -1.99
N GLY A 28 -2.37 5.27 -0.74
CA GLY A 28 -1.52 4.22 -0.14
C GLY A 28 -0.47 4.77 0.82
N ASP A 29 -0.16 6.06 0.77
CA ASP A 29 0.77 6.69 1.70
C ASP A 29 0.21 6.68 3.13
N ILE A 30 1.03 6.25 4.08
CA ILE A 30 0.63 6.13 5.48
C ILE A 30 1.83 6.32 6.41
N GLU A 31 1.63 7.12 7.46
CA GLU A 31 2.53 7.18 8.61
C GLU A 31 2.04 6.27 9.73
N ILE A 32 2.90 5.33 10.14
CA ILE A 32 2.66 4.38 11.23
C ILE A 32 3.83 4.46 12.21
N PHE A 33 3.53 4.50 13.50
CA PHE A 33 4.57 4.38 14.52
C PHE A 33 5.03 2.94 14.64
N TRP A 34 6.33 2.71 14.46
CA TRP A 34 6.97 1.46 14.82
C TRP A 34 7.31 1.48 16.30
N ARG A 35 6.67 0.60 17.07
CA ARG A 35 6.72 0.57 18.54
C ARG A 35 7.49 -0.60 19.15
N GLN A 36 8.12 -1.44 18.32
CA GLN A 36 8.87 -2.59 18.84
C GLN A 36 10.23 -2.17 19.41
N HIS A 37 10.71 -2.91 20.41
CA HIS A 37 12.02 -2.74 21.06
C HIS A 37 12.25 -1.34 21.67
N ASN A 38 11.26 -0.80 22.39
CA ASN A 38 11.29 0.53 22.99
C ASN A 38 11.51 1.68 22.00
N LEU A 39 11.41 1.43 20.70
CA LEU A 39 11.39 2.47 19.68
C LEU A 39 9.99 3.08 19.62
N ASN A 40 9.89 4.37 19.33
CA ASN A 40 8.63 5.04 19.03
C ASN A 40 8.81 5.95 17.82
N VAL A 41 9.27 5.36 16.72
CA VAL A 41 9.67 6.09 15.52
C VAL A 41 8.55 6.08 14.48
N LYS A 42 8.28 7.23 13.87
CA LYS A 42 7.37 7.31 12.72
C LYS A 42 8.02 6.62 11.52
N ARG A 43 7.25 5.78 10.83
CA ARG A 43 7.62 5.19 9.55
C ARG A 43 6.61 5.56 8.50
N PHE A 44 7.13 5.99 7.36
CA PHE A 44 6.36 6.20 6.16
C PHE A 44 6.33 4.91 5.35
N TYR A 45 5.16 4.57 4.83
CA TYR A 45 4.96 3.48 3.88
C TYR A 45 4.10 3.97 2.73
N HIS A 46 4.43 3.55 1.51
CA HIS A 46 3.53 3.61 0.37
C HIS A 46 2.92 2.22 0.15
N LEU A 47 1.67 2.03 0.54
CA LEU A 47 0.96 0.77 0.40
C LEU A 47 0.49 0.60 -1.04
N TYR A 48 1.31 -0.10 -1.83
CA TYR A 48 1.04 -0.45 -3.21
C TYR A 48 -0.37 -1.04 -3.42
N SER A 49 -1.09 -0.49 -4.40
CA SER A 49 -2.20 -1.21 -5.00
C SER A 49 -1.68 -2.33 -5.92
N LYS A 50 -2.51 -3.35 -6.14
CA LYS A 50 -2.22 -4.42 -7.12
C LYS A 50 -1.93 -3.85 -8.52
N ARG A 51 -2.63 -2.78 -8.89
CA ARG A 51 -2.50 -2.15 -10.21
C ARG A 51 -1.14 -1.46 -10.38
N GLU A 52 -0.71 -0.70 -9.38
CA GLU A 52 0.61 -0.06 -9.36
C GLU A 52 1.71 -1.11 -9.44
N PHE A 53 1.61 -2.16 -8.63
CA PHE A 53 2.62 -3.20 -8.61
C PHE A 53 2.75 -3.91 -9.97
N ILE A 54 1.63 -4.31 -10.58
CA ILE A 54 1.64 -4.94 -11.91
C ILE A 54 2.18 -3.99 -12.98
N LYS A 55 1.83 -2.69 -12.90
CA LYS A 55 2.31 -1.68 -13.85
C LYS A 55 3.83 -1.56 -13.79
N ASP A 56 4.41 -1.50 -12.59
CA ASP A 56 5.85 -1.38 -12.40
C ASP A 56 6.59 -2.62 -12.88
N VAL A 57 6.07 -3.82 -12.60
CA VAL A 57 6.65 -5.08 -13.10
C VAL A 57 6.69 -5.10 -14.64
N LYS A 58 5.60 -4.66 -15.30
CA LYS A 58 5.56 -4.55 -16.76
C LYS A 58 6.52 -3.49 -17.28
N LYS A 59 6.61 -2.34 -16.62
CA LYS A 59 7.52 -1.25 -16.98
C LYS A 59 8.99 -1.67 -16.87
N ALA A 60 9.30 -2.59 -15.96
CA ALA A 60 10.62 -3.21 -15.83
C ALA A 60 10.94 -4.22 -16.95
N GLY A 61 10.03 -4.46 -17.91
CA GLY A 61 10.24 -5.38 -19.04
C GLY A 61 10.05 -6.86 -18.69
N LEU A 62 9.50 -7.17 -17.51
CA LEU A 62 9.31 -8.54 -17.06
C LEU A 62 7.99 -9.12 -17.58
N LYS A 63 8.02 -10.37 -18.05
CA LYS A 63 6.79 -11.09 -18.42
C LYS A 63 6.21 -11.76 -17.19
N ILE A 64 5.01 -11.31 -16.82
CA ILE A 64 4.23 -11.87 -15.71
C ILE A 64 3.69 -13.24 -16.12
N ILE A 65 3.98 -14.25 -15.31
CA ILE A 65 3.44 -15.61 -15.44
C ILE A 65 2.19 -15.75 -14.57
N GLU A 66 2.27 -15.29 -13.32
CA GLU A 66 1.21 -15.49 -12.34
C GLU A 66 1.15 -14.31 -11.36
N VAL A 67 -0.05 -13.99 -10.87
CA VAL A 67 -0.27 -13.02 -9.80
C VAL A 67 -1.11 -13.68 -8.71
N LYS A 68 -0.62 -13.67 -7.47
CA LYS A 68 -1.30 -14.24 -6.29
C LYS A 68 -1.69 -13.15 -5.31
N ASP A 69 -2.92 -13.27 -4.82
CA ASP A 69 -3.48 -12.42 -3.78
C ASP A 69 -3.47 -13.18 -2.45
N ILE A 70 -2.67 -12.71 -1.49
CA ILE A 70 -2.50 -13.40 -0.20
C ILE A 70 -3.21 -12.65 0.91
N ARG A 71 -4.06 -13.36 1.65
CA ARG A 71 -4.75 -12.88 2.84
C ARG A 71 -4.15 -13.59 4.05
N LEU A 72 -3.60 -12.83 4.99
CA LEU A 72 -3.02 -13.35 6.24
C LEU A 72 -3.96 -13.11 7.41
N LYS A 73 -4.45 -11.86 7.55
CA LYS A 73 -5.33 -11.45 8.66
C LYS A 73 -6.58 -10.74 8.15
N SER A 74 -6.53 -10.24 6.93
CA SER A 74 -7.62 -9.47 6.35
C SER A 74 -8.76 -10.36 5.85
N LYS A 75 -10.00 -9.96 6.16
CA LYS A 75 -11.21 -10.71 5.77
C LYS A 75 -11.72 -10.35 4.38
N LYS A 76 -11.51 -9.11 3.92
CA LYS A 76 -12.12 -8.58 2.68
C LYS A 76 -11.11 -8.31 1.58
N ARG A 77 -9.98 -7.67 1.91
CA ARG A 77 -8.93 -7.30 0.94
C ARG A 77 -7.66 -8.12 1.13
N PRO A 78 -6.90 -8.44 0.07
CA PRO A 78 -5.57 -9.05 0.19
C PRO A 78 -4.65 -8.22 1.09
N ASP A 79 -3.84 -8.89 1.90
CA ASP A 79 -2.78 -8.25 2.70
C ASP A 79 -1.52 -8.04 1.85
N ASN A 80 -1.23 -8.96 0.92
CA ASN A 80 -0.03 -8.94 0.08
C ASN A 80 -0.35 -9.41 -1.35
N PHE A 81 0.50 -8.98 -2.29
CA PHE A 81 0.49 -9.43 -3.68
C PHE A 81 1.83 -10.07 -4.02
N PHE A 82 1.81 -11.22 -4.68
CA PHE A 82 3.02 -11.84 -5.23
C PHE A 82 2.87 -11.96 -6.74
N VAL A 83 3.98 -11.74 -7.46
CA VAL A 83 4.02 -11.87 -8.91
C VAL A 83 5.17 -12.81 -9.26
N VAL A 84 4.88 -13.87 -10.00
CA VAL A 84 5.89 -14.75 -10.59
C VAL A 84 6.19 -14.23 -11.99
N VAL A 85 7.46 -14.01 -12.28
CA VAL A 85 7.92 -13.38 -13.52
C VAL A 85 8.98 -14.23 -14.23
N ARG A 86 9.15 -13.99 -15.53
CA ARG A 86 10.31 -14.42 -16.30
C ARG A 86 10.95 -13.25 -17.03
N LYS A 87 12.25 -13.38 -17.29
CA LYS A 87 13.01 -12.49 -18.16
C LYS A 87 12.66 -12.74 -19.62
#